data_AF-A0A8T4FG57-F1
#
_entry.id   AF-A0A8T4FG57-F1
#
_cell.length_a   1.000
_cell.length_b   1.000
_cell.length_c   1.000
_cell.angle_alpha   90.00
_cell.angle_beta   90.00
_cell.angle_gamma   90.00
#
_symmetry.space_group_name_H-M   'P 1'
#
loop_
_entity.id
_entity.type
_entity.pdbx_description
1 polymer ?
#
loop_
_entity_poly.entity_id
_entity_poly.type
_entity_poly.pdbx_seq_one_letter_code
_entity_poly.pdbx_strand_id
1 'polypeptide(L)'
;MEAQPQPRGDDVPGSRDLSAALELIRQRRLQLIPRMSFRKAAATAARLTDMPWAESTWRGIESGKDTALPERVAVMAFTVGATPDELADRDEPEAAELLRLLIQQRAEREPALAEIDRSATSESVIQALLQSLDEIRASEVPSEARSEMERLLLGRVMAEIRGQTDRFRSQLASDDNGTT
;
A
#
# COMPACT_ATOMS: atom_id res chain seq x y z
N MET A 1 -7.29 39.93 -48.34
CA MET A 1 -6.86 38.66 -47.73
C MET A 1 -6.16 39.01 -46.43
N GLU A 2 -6.94 39.14 -45.36
CA GLU A 2 -6.41 39.43 -44.03
C GLU A 2 -6.15 38.10 -43.31
N ALA A 3 -4.89 37.87 -42.93
CA ALA A 3 -4.50 36.73 -42.13
C ALA A 3 -4.97 36.96 -40.69
N GLN A 4 -5.96 36.19 -40.24
CA GLN A 4 -6.33 36.15 -38.83
C GLN A 4 -5.19 35.49 -38.04
N PRO A 5 -4.70 36.11 -36.94
CA PRO A 5 -3.75 35.46 -36.06
C PRO A 5 -4.47 34.36 -35.28
N GLN A 6 -4.01 33.12 -35.43
CA GLN A 6 -4.43 32.01 -34.59
C GLN A 6 -4.08 32.31 -33.13
N PRO A 7 -5.01 32.13 -32.16
CA PRO A 7 -4.67 32.22 -30.76
C PRO A 7 -3.70 31.08 -30.40
N ARG A 8 -2.52 31.43 -29.91
CA ARG A 8 -1.64 30.49 -29.20
C ARG A 8 -2.36 30.12 -27.91
N GLY A 9 -2.92 28.92 -27.87
CA GLY A 9 -3.32 28.26 -26.63
C GLY A 9 -2.07 27.92 -25.85
N ASP A 10 -1.56 28.89 -25.09
CA ASP A 10 -0.68 28.63 -23.96
C ASP A 10 -1.56 28.08 -22.82
N ASP A 11 -2.05 26.86 -22.99
CA ASP A 11 -2.52 26.04 -21.88
C ASP A 11 -1.27 25.56 -21.14
N VAL A 12 -0.86 26.31 -20.13
CA VAL A 12 0.09 25.81 -19.12
C VAL A 12 -0.66 24.75 -18.32
N PRO A 13 -0.34 23.44 -18.44
CA PRO A 13 -1.05 22.39 -17.71
C PRO A 13 -0.51 22.35 -16.28
N GLY A 14 -0.99 23.27 -15.44
CA GLY A 14 -0.73 23.29 -14.01
C GLY A 14 -1.77 22.45 -13.28
N SER A 15 -1.32 21.38 -12.61
CA SER A 15 -2.12 20.45 -11.79
C SER A 15 -3.05 19.54 -12.58
N ARG A 16 -2.51 18.44 -13.14
CA ARG A 16 -3.36 17.26 -13.32
C ARG A 16 -3.73 16.79 -11.92
N ASP A 17 -5.01 16.91 -11.57
CA ASP A 17 -5.52 16.40 -10.31
C ASP A 17 -5.09 14.94 -10.17
N LEU A 18 -4.38 14.65 -9.08
CA LEU A 18 -3.92 13.32 -8.77
C LEU A 18 -5.16 12.44 -8.56
N SER A 19 -5.20 11.23 -9.15
CA SER A 19 -6.33 10.33 -8.92
C SER A 19 -6.50 10.04 -7.43
N ALA A 20 -7.74 9.84 -6.97
CA ALA A 20 -8.02 9.62 -5.55
C ALA A 20 -7.22 8.43 -4.98
N ALA A 21 -6.97 7.39 -5.80
CA ALA A 21 -6.14 6.26 -5.44
C ALA A 21 -4.66 6.62 -5.28
N LEU A 22 -4.11 7.46 -6.14
CA LEU A 22 -2.74 7.93 -6.03
C LEU A 22 -2.54 8.85 -4.81
N GLU A 23 -3.55 9.64 -4.43
CA GLU A 23 -3.52 10.43 -3.19
C GLU A 23 -3.57 9.52 -1.94
N LEU A 24 -4.38 8.45 -1.96
CA LEU A 24 -4.36 7.42 -0.90
C LEU A 24 -2.96 6.81 -0.76
N ILE A 25 -2.34 6.43 -1.88
CA ILE A 25 -1.00 5.82 -1.89
C ILE A 25 0.04 6.78 -1.31
N ARG A 26 -0.01 8.04 -1.72
CA ARG A 26 0.83 9.12 -1.19
C ARG A 26 0.64 9.28 0.32
N GLN A 27 -0.60 9.38 0.77
CA GLN A 27 -0.94 9.56 2.17
C GLN A 27 -0.38 8.42 3.01
N ARG A 28 -0.62 7.16 2.61
CA ARG A 28 -0.11 5.98 3.32
C ARG A 28 1.41 5.96 3.39
N ARG A 29 2.11 6.23 2.28
CA ARG A 29 3.58 6.31 2.26
C ARG A 29 4.12 7.32 3.28
N LEU A 30 3.45 8.46 3.42
CA LEU A 30 3.82 9.55 4.33
C LEU A 30 3.44 9.27 5.79
N GLN A 31 2.46 8.40 6.04
CA GLN A 31 2.00 7.99 7.38
C GLN A 31 2.80 6.82 7.97
N LEU A 32 3.56 6.08 7.15
CA LEU A 32 4.47 5.03 7.64
C LEU A 32 5.49 5.60 8.64
N ILE A 33 5.84 4.81 9.66
CA ILE A 33 6.83 5.17 10.68
C ILE A 33 7.99 4.15 10.63
N PRO A 34 9.21 4.56 10.26
CA PRO A 34 9.59 5.89 9.77
C PRO A 34 8.99 6.20 8.39
N ARG A 35 8.83 7.50 8.08
CA ARG A 35 8.30 7.97 6.80
C ARG A 35 9.05 7.32 5.64
N MET A 36 8.32 6.73 4.71
CA MET A 36 8.94 6.03 3.58
C MET A 36 9.38 7.05 2.52
N SER A 37 10.68 7.14 2.26
CA SER A 37 11.21 7.97 1.17
C SER A 37 10.86 7.37 -0.19
N PHE A 38 10.86 8.19 -1.24
CA PHE A 38 10.68 7.70 -2.62
C PHE A 38 11.69 6.63 -3.01
N ARG A 39 12.96 6.80 -2.62
CA ARG A 39 14.02 5.79 -2.83
C ARG A 39 13.65 4.45 -2.19
N LYS A 40 13.17 4.48 -0.94
CA LYS A 40 12.76 3.25 -0.23
C LYS A 40 11.53 2.62 -0.86
N ALA A 41 10.55 3.43 -1.27
CA ALA A 41 9.35 2.95 -1.96
C ALA A 41 9.70 2.25 -3.28
N ALA A 42 10.50 2.90 -4.14
CA ALA A 42 10.96 2.31 -5.40
C ALA A 42 11.78 1.03 -5.20
N ALA A 43 12.69 1.00 -4.23
CA ALA A 43 13.45 -0.21 -3.91
C ALA A 43 12.55 -1.36 -3.40
N THR A 44 11.51 -1.02 -2.63
CA THR A 44 10.55 -2.02 -2.12
C THR A 44 9.69 -2.56 -3.26
N ALA A 45 9.17 -1.69 -4.13
CA ALA A 45 8.45 -2.08 -5.34
C ALA A 45 9.28 -3.01 -6.23
N ALA A 46 10.55 -2.67 -6.46
CA ALA A 46 11.45 -3.50 -7.26
C ALA A 46 11.63 -4.91 -6.70
N ARG A 47 11.76 -5.02 -5.37
CA ARG A 47 11.89 -6.31 -4.67
C ARG A 47 10.59 -7.13 -4.71
N LEU A 48 9.42 -6.49 -4.77
CA LEU A 48 8.14 -7.18 -4.76
C LEU A 48 7.79 -7.78 -6.12
N THR A 49 8.21 -7.13 -7.21
CA THR A 49 7.79 -7.51 -8.57
C THR A 49 8.91 -8.00 -9.48
N ASP A 50 10.14 -8.12 -8.98
CA ASP A 50 11.35 -8.45 -9.77
C ASP A 50 11.54 -7.54 -11.00
N MET A 51 10.98 -6.32 -10.96
CA MET A 51 11.06 -5.33 -12.03
C MET A 51 11.83 -4.09 -11.57
N PRO A 52 12.66 -3.47 -12.41
CA PRO A 52 13.39 -2.27 -12.01
C PRO A 52 12.43 -1.09 -11.78
N TRP A 53 12.49 -0.50 -10.58
CA TRP A 53 11.76 0.71 -10.22
C TRP A 53 12.72 1.86 -9.91
N ALA A 54 12.66 2.92 -10.71
CA ALA A 54 13.41 4.14 -10.47
C ALA A 54 12.66 5.07 -9.51
N GLU A 55 13.40 5.77 -8.63
CA GLU A 55 12.85 6.78 -7.74
C GLU A 55 12.11 7.88 -8.51
N SER A 56 12.66 8.30 -9.65
CA SER A 56 12.06 9.33 -10.50
C SER A 56 10.70 8.92 -11.04
N THR A 57 10.52 7.63 -11.38
CA THR A 57 9.25 7.08 -11.86
C THR A 57 8.18 7.14 -10.76
N TRP A 58 8.52 6.68 -9.55
CA TRP A 58 7.59 6.77 -8.42
C TRP A 58 7.17 8.22 -8.17
N ARG A 59 8.15 9.12 -8.08
CA ARG A 59 7.92 10.55 -7.85
C ARG A 59 7.08 11.19 -8.96
N GLY A 60 7.35 10.85 -10.21
CA GLY A 60 6.62 11.36 -11.37
C GLY A 60 5.15 10.97 -11.35
N ILE A 61 4.87 9.70 -11.02
CA ILE A 61 3.50 9.19 -10.88
C ILE A 61 2.79 9.85 -9.69
N GLU A 62 3.41 9.87 -8.51
CA GLU A 62 2.78 10.41 -7.28
C GLU A 62 2.57 11.93 -7.35
N SER A 63 3.31 12.65 -8.21
CA SER A 63 3.12 14.08 -8.45
C SER A 63 2.14 14.40 -9.58
N GLY A 64 1.57 13.39 -10.24
CA GLY A 64 0.71 13.57 -11.41
C GLY A 64 1.45 14.02 -12.67
N LYS A 65 2.79 14.09 -12.62
CA LYS A 65 3.64 14.44 -13.77
C LYS A 65 3.59 13.35 -14.84
N ASP A 66 3.63 12.09 -14.40
CA ASP A 66 3.56 10.91 -15.27
C ASP A 66 2.21 10.21 -15.10
N THR A 67 1.59 9.80 -16.20
CA THR A 67 0.38 8.97 -16.16
C THR A 67 0.75 7.58 -15.62
N ALA A 68 0.01 7.12 -14.61
CA ALA A 68 0.19 5.79 -14.06
C ALA A 68 -0.55 4.76 -14.93
N LEU A 69 0.12 3.66 -15.28
CA LEU A 69 -0.56 2.47 -15.79
C LEU A 69 -1.17 1.70 -14.61
N PRO A 70 -2.29 0.99 -14.79
CA PRO A 70 -2.95 0.21 -13.73
C PRO A 70 -2.00 -0.75 -12.99
N GLU A 71 -1.07 -1.40 -13.71
CA GLU A 71 -0.06 -2.28 -13.12
C GLU A 71 0.86 -1.52 -12.16
N ARG A 72 1.24 -0.28 -12.52
CA ARG A 72 2.08 0.55 -11.65
C ARG A 72 1.33 1.02 -10.42
N VAL A 73 0.05 1.37 -10.56
CA VAL A 73 -0.81 1.72 -9.42
C VAL A 73 -0.93 0.54 -8.46
N ALA A 74 -1.19 -0.67 -8.97
CA ALA A 74 -1.28 -1.88 -8.16
C ALA A 74 0.02 -2.16 -7.37
N VAL A 75 1.18 -2.01 -8.01
CA VAL A 75 2.48 -2.21 -7.33
C VAL A 75 2.75 -1.15 -6.28
N MET A 76 2.43 0.12 -6.59
CA MET A 76 2.56 1.21 -5.62
C MET A 76 1.65 1.01 -4.42
N ALA A 77 0.39 0.61 -4.66
CA ALA A 77 -0.58 0.25 -3.64
C ALA A 77 -0.08 -0.89 -2.75
N PHE A 78 0.40 -1.98 -3.36
CA PHE A 78 0.97 -3.10 -2.62
C PHE A 78 2.16 -2.68 -1.74
N THR A 79 3.02 -1.82 -2.26
CA THR A 79 4.21 -1.32 -1.56
C THR A 79 3.88 -0.51 -0.31
N VAL A 80 2.78 0.25 -0.32
CA VAL A 80 2.32 1.07 0.82
C VAL A 80 1.23 0.37 1.66
N GLY A 81 0.92 -0.89 1.33
CA GLY A 81 -0.06 -1.72 2.03
C GLY A 81 -1.52 -1.38 1.76
N ALA A 82 -1.84 -0.60 0.72
CA ALA A 82 -3.23 -0.36 0.32
C ALA A 82 -3.89 -1.67 -0.17
N THR A 83 -5.21 -1.75 -0.01
CA THR A 83 -5.99 -2.96 -0.33
C THR A 83 -6.66 -2.87 -1.70
N PRO A 84 -7.03 -4.00 -2.34
CA PRO A 84 -7.79 -3.99 -3.59
C PRO A 84 -9.09 -3.20 -3.49
N ASP A 85 -9.84 -3.37 -2.40
CA ASP A 85 -11.14 -2.72 -2.25
C ASP A 85 -10.98 -1.20 -2.11
N GLU A 86 -9.94 -0.72 -1.44
CA GLU A 86 -9.64 0.71 -1.39
C GLU A 86 -9.31 1.33 -2.75
N LEU A 87 -8.76 0.54 -3.69
CA LEU A 87 -8.54 0.98 -5.06
C LEU A 87 -9.85 0.96 -5.87
N ALA A 88 -10.65 -0.10 -5.71
CA ALA A 88 -11.95 -0.21 -6.38
C ALA A 88 -12.91 0.93 -5.97
N ASP A 89 -12.93 1.28 -4.68
CA ASP A 89 -13.72 2.40 -4.13
C ASP A 89 -13.27 3.78 -4.64
N ARG A 90 -12.14 3.86 -5.34
CA ARG A 90 -11.52 5.09 -5.85
C ARG A 90 -11.39 5.08 -7.38
N ASP A 91 -12.31 4.37 -8.03
CA ASP A 91 -12.42 4.28 -9.48
C ASP A 91 -11.19 3.69 -10.19
N GLU A 92 -10.41 2.84 -9.50
CA GLU A 92 -9.28 2.09 -10.07
C GLU A 92 -9.53 0.57 -10.05
N PRO A 93 -10.61 0.05 -10.67
CA PRO A 93 -10.97 -1.37 -10.58
C PRO A 93 -9.95 -2.29 -11.25
N GLU A 94 -9.31 -1.84 -12.34
CA GLU A 94 -8.28 -2.63 -13.02
C GLU A 94 -7.02 -2.80 -12.15
N ALA A 95 -6.59 -1.72 -11.48
CA ALA A 95 -5.49 -1.80 -10.52
C ALA A 95 -5.85 -2.65 -9.30
N ALA A 96 -7.12 -2.65 -8.86
CA ALA A 96 -7.61 -3.52 -7.80
C ALA A 96 -7.48 -5.01 -8.16
N GLU A 97 -7.89 -5.42 -9.37
CA GLU A 97 -7.75 -6.81 -9.82
C GLU A 97 -6.27 -7.22 -9.92
N LEU A 98 -5.43 -6.35 -10.46
CA LEU A 98 -3.99 -6.59 -10.55
C LEU A 98 -3.36 -6.72 -9.15
N LEU A 99 -3.82 -5.94 -8.18
CA LEU A 99 -3.38 -6.04 -6.79
C LEU A 99 -3.81 -7.38 -6.16
N ARG A 100 -5.03 -7.86 -6.40
CA ARG A 100 -5.46 -9.21 -5.94
C ARG A 100 -4.54 -10.29 -6.49
N LEU A 101 -4.22 -10.22 -7.78
CA LEU A 101 -3.31 -11.16 -8.42
C LEU A 101 -1.90 -11.09 -7.82
N LEU A 102 -1.37 -9.89 -7.58
CA LEU A 102 -0.05 -9.71 -6.93
C LEU A 102 -0.02 -10.32 -5.52
N ILE A 103 -1.07 -10.08 -4.73
CA ILE A 103 -1.20 -10.65 -3.38
C ILE A 103 -1.23 -12.18 -3.45
N GLN A 104 -2.02 -12.74 -4.36
CA GLN A 104 -2.11 -14.19 -4.55
C GLN A 104 -0.76 -14.80 -4.96
N GLN A 105 -0.10 -14.24 -5.98
CA GLN A 105 1.21 -14.70 -6.44
C GLN A 105 2.26 -14.62 -5.33
N ARG A 106 2.20 -13.61 -4.46
CA ARG A 106 3.10 -13.50 -3.32
C ARG A 106 2.83 -14.58 -2.28
N ALA A 107 1.55 -14.84 -1.96
CA ALA A 107 1.16 -15.90 -1.03
C ALA A 107 1.59 -17.29 -1.53
N GLU A 108 1.50 -17.55 -2.84
CA GLU A 108 1.98 -18.80 -3.45
C GLU A 108 3.51 -18.96 -3.40
N ARG A 109 4.26 -17.85 -3.43
CA ARG A 109 5.73 -17.85 -3.36
C ARG A 109 6.28 -17.89 -1.94
N GLU A 110 5.47 -17.58 -0.93
CA GLU A 110 5.85 -17.63 0.47
C GLU A 110 5.10 -18.78 1.18
N PRO A 111 5.70 -19.97 1.35
CA PRO A 111 5.02 -21.12 1.95
C PRO A 111 4.51 -20.84 3.37
N ALA A 112 5.14 -19.92 4.11
CA ALA A 112 4.67 -19.48 5.43
C ALA A 112 3.38 -18.65 5.41
N LEU A 113 3.02 -18.02 4.28
CA LEU A 113 1.76 -17.29 4.13
C LEU A 113 0.60 -18.19 3.64
N ALA A 114 0.92 -19.34 3.03
CA ALA A 114 -0.07 -20.30 2.55
C ALA A 114 -0.87 -20.97 3.71
N GLU A 115 -0.31 -20.97 4.92
CA GLU A 115 -0.94 -21.53 6.12
C GLU A 115 -1.82 -20.53 6.89
N ILE A 116 -1.86 -19.26 6.48
CA ILE A 116 -2.70 -18.26 7.15
C ILE A 116 -4.17 -18.49 6.79
N ASP A 117 -4.90 -19.08 7.74
CA ASP A 117 -6.33 -19.33 7.66
C ASP A 117 -7.11 -18.02 7.48
N ARG A 118 -7.85 -17.92 6.36
CA ARG A 118 -8.69 -16.75 6.03
C ARG A 118 -9.92 -16.63 6.93
N SER A 119 -10.22 -17.64 7.74
CA SER A 119 -11.26 -17.63 8.77
C SER A 119 -10.75 -17.19 10.15
N ALA A 120 -9.49 -16.77 10.24
CA ALA A 120 -8.87 -16.36 11.50
C ALA A 120 -9.71 -15.27 12.21
N THR A 121 -10.12 -15.59 13.43
CA THR A 121 -10.76 -14.66 14.35
C THR A 121 -9.72 -13.78 15.05
N SER A 122 -10.13 -12.67 15.66
CA SER A 122 -9.21 -11.84 16.46
C SER A 122 -8.52 -12.64 17.57
N GLU A 123 -9.23 -13.61 18.16
CA GLU A 123 -8.68 -14.49 19.18
C GLU A 123 -7.62 -15.44 18.61
N SER A 124 -7.87 -16.07 17.45
CA SER A 124 -6.87 -16.97 16.83
C SER A 124 -5.64 -16.20 16.34
N VAL A 125 -5.79 -14.94 15.91
CA VAL A 125 -4.65 -14.07 15.55
C VAL A 125 -3.81 -13.73 16.79
N ILE A 126 -4.46 -13.41 17.92
CA ILE A 126 -3.74 -13.15 19.19
C ILE A 126 -3.01 -14.41 19.65
N GLN A 127 -3.65 -15.59 19.58
CA GLN A 127 -3.01 -16.85 19.94
C GLN A 127 -1.82 -17.17 19.04
N ALA A 128 -1.95 -17.01 17.73
CA ALA A 128 -0.84 -17.20 16.79
C ALA A 128 0.32 -16.23 17.07
N LEU A 129 0.02 -14.96 17.37
CA LEU A 129 1.03 -13.97 17.73
C LEU A 129 1.78 -14.34 19.01
N LEU A 130 1.05 -14.74 20.05
CA LEU A 130 1.65 -15.17 21.32
C LEU A 130 2.53 -16.41 21.12
N GLN A 131 2.06 -17.38 20.34
CA GLN A 131 2.85 -18.56 19.99
C GLN A 131 4.14 -18.18 19.25
N SER A 132 4.06 -17.32 18.23
CA SER A 132 5.26 -16.87 17.50
C SER A 132 6.25 -16.10 18.39
N LEU A 133 5.77 -15.32 19.37
CA LEU A 133 6.65 -14.67 20.35
C LEU A 133 7.35 -15.69 21.25
N ASP A 134 6.64 -16.72 21.70
CA ASP A 134 7.23 -17.77 22.52
C ASP A 134 8.24 -18.63 21.72
N GLU A 135 7.97 -18.89 20.45
CA GLU A 135 8.92 -19.54 19.53
C GLU A 135 10.18 -18.69 19.32
N ILE A 136 10.02 -17.38 19.09
CA ILE A 136 11.15 -16.44 19.01
C ILE A 136 11.95 -16.48 20.30
N ARG A 137 11.28 -16.45 21.47
CA ARG A 137 11.94 -16.53 22.79
C ARG A 137 12.68 -17.82 23.03
N ALA A 138 12.15 -18.94 22.54
CA ALA A 138 12.75 -20.26 22.68
C ALA A 138 13.89 -20.53 21.67
N SER A 139 14.01 -19.71 20.62
CA SER A 139 15.01 -19.91 19.57
C SER A 139 16.46 -19.70 20.07
N GLU A 140 17.40 -20.36 19.39
CA GLU A 140 18.83 -20.27 19.69
C GLU A 140 19.51 -18.99 19.14
N VAL A 141 18.75 -18.05 18.56
CA VAL A 141 19.35 -16.81 18.05
C VAL A 141 19.86 -15.91 19.18
N PRO A 142 20.91 -15.09 18.93
CA PRO A 142 21.42 -14.12 19.90
C PRO A 142 20.31 -13.20 20.43
N SER A 143 20.40 -12.82 21.71
CA SER A 143 19.37 -12.03 22.40
C SER A 143 19.02 -10.70 21.71
N GLU A 144 20.01 -10.06 21.08
CA GLU A 144 19.81 -8.83 20.31
C GLU A 144 18.97 -9.08 19.06
N ALA A 145 19.31 -10.10 18.26
CA ALA A 145 18.55 -10.50 17.08
C ALA A 145 17.12 -10.93 17.46
N ARG A 146 16.98 -11.64 18.58
CA ARG A 146 15.68 -12.07 19.12
C ARG A 146 14.79 -10.87 19.47
N SER A 147 15.36 -9.87 20.15
CA SER A 147 14.68 -8.61 20.50
C SER A 147 14.28 -7.81 19.26
N GLU A 148 15.10 -7.82 18.22
CA GLU A 148 14.77 -7.19 16.94
C GLU A 148 13.62 -7.92 16.23
N MET A 149 13.63 -9.25 16.21
CA MET A 149 12.56 -10.07 15.63
C MET A 149 11.22 -9.85 16.35
N GLU A 150 11.20 -9.85 17.68
CA GLU A 150 10.00 -9.53 18.46
C GLU A 150 9.47 -8.12 18.11
N ARG A 151 10.36 -7.13 18.04
CA ARG A 151 9.99 -5.74 17.74
C ARG A 151 9.43 -5.59 16.33
N LEU A 152 10.00 -6.28 15.35
CA LEU A 152 9.52 -6.29 13.97
C LEU A 152 8.15 -6.96 13.85
N LEU A 153 7.96 -8.10 14.50
CA LEU A 153 6.67 -8.82 14.50
C LEU A 153 5.56 -7.97 15.11
N LEU A 154 5.79 -7.44 16.33
CA LEU A 154 4.84 -6.58 17.02
C LEU A 154 4.57 -5.28 16.24
N GLY A 155 5.61 -4.67 15.66
CA GLY A 155 5.47 -3.46 14.85
C GLY A 155 4.58 -3.68 13.63
N ARG A 156 4.72 -4.83 12.95
CA ARG A 156 3.91 -5.20 11.79
C ARG A 156 2.45 -5.43 12.17
N VAL A 157 2.19 -6.19 13.23
CA VAL A 157 0.82 -6.47 13.68
C VAL A 157 0.11 -5.18 14.15
N MET A 158 0.80 -4.33 14.90
CA MET A 158 0.24 -3.06 15.37
C MET A 158 -0.08 -2.09 14.23
N ALA A 159 0.73 -2.08 13.16
CA ALA A 159 0.45 -1.30 11.98
C ALA A 159 -0.81 -1.79 11.25
N GLU A 160 -0.99 -3.12 11.15
CA GLU A 160 -2.16 -3.72 10.51
C GLU A 160 -3.44 -3.45 11.31
N ILE A 161 -3.41 -3.64 12.64
CA ILE A 161 -4.56 -3.37 13.53
C ILE A 161 -4.98 -1.90 13.45
N ARG A 162 -4.03 -0.95 13.41
CA ARG A 162 -4.37 0.47 13.22
C ARG A 162 -5.02 0.71 11.86
N GLY A 163 -4.47 0.13 10.79
CA GLY A 163 -5.05 0.22 9.46
C GLY A 163 -6.48 -0.33 9.37
N GLN A 164 -6.80 -1.39 10.13
CA GLN A 164 -8.16 -1.90 10.24
C GLN A 164 -9.07 -1.00 11.10
N THR A 165 -8.56 -0.48 12.22
CA THR A 165 -9.31 0.42 13.11
C THR A 165 -9.70 1.72 12.41
N ASP A 166 -8.78 2.30 11.63
CA ASP A 166 -9.04 3.53 10.87
C ASP A 166 -10.07 3.31 9.75
N ARG A 167 -10.11 2.10 9.16
CA ARG A 167 -11.15 1.67 8.20
C ARG A 167 -12.52 1.57 8.85
N PHE A 168 -12.64 0.89 9.99
CA PHE A 168 -13.89 0.81 10.74
C PHE A 168 -14.41 2.19 11.14
N ARG A 169 -13.51 3.07 11.62
CA ARG A 169 -13.89 4.44 11.97
C ARG A 169 -14.37 5.24 10.76
N SER A 170 -13.73 5.07 9.61
CA SER A 170 -14.13 5.74 8.37
C SER A 170 -15.46 5.21 7.83
N GLN A 171 -15.75 3.91 7.97
CA GLN A 171 -17.04 3.32 7.60
C GLN A 171 -18.17 3.84 8.50
N LEU A 172 -17.97 3.85 9.81
CA LEU A 172 -18.96 4.40 10.76
C LEU A 172 -19.26 5.89 10.51
N ALA A 173 -18.24 6.68 10.11
CA ALA A 173 -18.43 8.09 9.78
C ALA A 173 -19.14 8.32 8.43
N SER A 174 -19.06 7.37 7.50
CA SER A 174 -19.78 7.42 6.22
C SER A 174 -21.24 7.02 6.36
N ASP A 175 -21.55 6.05 7.24
CA ASP A 175 -22.92 5.57 7.48
C ASP A 175 -23.78 6.62 8.20
N ASP A 176 -23.19 7.43 9.10
CA ASP A 176 -23.90 8.51 9.80
C ASP A 176 -24.30 9.69 8.86
N ASN A 177 -23.66 9.84 7.69
CA ASN A 177 -23.99 10.89 6.71
C ASN A 177 -25.05 10.46 5.68
N GLY A 178 -25.51 9.21 5.70
CA GLY A 178 -26.47 8.65 4.74
C GLY A 178 -27.95 8.73 5.14
N THR A 179 -28.29 9.32 6.29
CA THR A 179 -29.66 9.27 6.86
C THR A 179 -30.36 10.64 6.93
N THR A 180 -30.34 11.42 5.85
CA THR A 180 -31.16 12.64 5.73
C THR A 180 -31.82 12.78 4.37
#